data_AF-A0A378U6Q2-F1
#
_entry.id   AF-A0A378U6Q2-F1
#
_cell.length_a   1.000
_cell.length_b   1.000
_cell.length_c   1.000
_cell.angle_alpha   90.00
_cell.angle_beta   90.00
_cell.angle_gamma   90.00
#
_symmetry.space_group_name_H-M   'P 1'
#
loop_
_entity.id
_entity.type
_entity.pdbx_description
1 polymer ?
#
loop_
_entity_poly.entity_id
_entity_poly.type
_entity_poly.pdbx_seq_one_letter_code
_entity_poly.pdbx_strand_id
1 'polypeptide(L)'
;MKAKVQYNDFKGTVAADISDMIAVNKGNYISSIGEYFGVDQERFRVVGVSLQGIQDFELTMLCVDKEKSTPFKDHLVKMQFDLDAEGQKQMLGLLFKRLNVVLFDSGEENLDSDNYDEIVNYADHHQKEYLD
;
A
#
# COMPACT_ATOMS: atom_id res chain seq x y z
N MET A 1 1.37 -16.13 9.40
CA MET A 1 2.81 -16.19 9.06
C MET A 1 3.26 -14.79 8.68
N LYS A 2 4.26 -14.21 9.36
CA LYS A 2 4.97 -13.06 8.79
C LYS A 2 5.87 -13.63 7.71
N ALA A 3 5.73 -13.18 6.46
CA ALA A 3 6.70 -13.50 5.43
C ALA A 3 8.08 -13.06 5.95
N LYS A 4 8.93 -14.01 6.32
CA LYS A 4 10.36 -13.75 6.34
C LYS A 4 10.71 -13.64 4.87
N VAL A 5 11.06 -12.44 4.44
CA VAL A 5 11.55 -12.20 3.08
C VAL A 5 12.56 -13.28 2.74
N GLN A 6 12.30 -14.04 1.68
CA GLN A 6 13.26 -15.03 1.18
C GLN A 6 14.52 -14.29 0.72
N TYR A 7 15.64 -14.99 0.62
CA TYR A 7 16.92 -14.38 0.24
C TYR A 7 16.85 -13.64 -1.11
N ASN A 8 15.93 -14.05 -1.99
CA ASN A 8 15.72 -13.46 -3.31
C ASN A 8 14.50 -12.53 -3.39
N ASP A 9 13.85 -12.21 -2.27
CA ASP A 9 12.76 -11.25 -2.30
C ASP A 9 13.32 -9.84 -2.48
N PHE A 10 12.70 -9.07 -3.38
CA PHE A 10 13.02 -7.65 -3.51
C PHE A 10 12.65 -6.90 -2.23
N LYS A 11 13.46 -5.90 -1.89
CA LYS A 11 13.21 -4.98 -0.76
C LYS A 11 13.12 -3.57 -1.28
N GLY A 12 12.35 -2.74 -0.61
CA GLY A 12 12.36 -1.33 -0.94
C GLY A 12 11.35 -0.53 -0.15
N THR A 13 10.94 0.58 -0.75
CA THR A 13 10.15 1.62 -0.10
C THR A 13 8.80 1.76 -0.80
N VAL A 14 7.83 2.21 -0.01
CA VAL A 14 6.51 2.62 -0.53
C VAL A 14 6.27 4.03 -0.04
N ALA A 15 5.94 4.93 -0.96
CA ALA A 15 5.50 6.28 -0.66
C ALA A 15 4.09 6.46 -1.24
N ALA A 16 3.16 6.93 -0.41
CA ALA A 16 1.76 7.09 -0.83
C ALA A 16 1.16 8.37 -0.25
N ASP A 17 0.34 9.05 -1.06
CA ASP A 17 -0.49 10.17 -0.64
C ASP A 17 -1.96 9.80 -0.70
N ILE A 18 -2.65 10.06 0.41
CA ILE A 18 -4.10 9.88 0.50
C ILE A 18 -4.79 10.88 -0.44
N SER A 19 -5.89 10.46 -1.06
CA SER A 19 -6.67 11.33 -1.93
C SER A 19 -7.21 12.54 -1.16
N ASP A 20 -7.31 13.67 -1.85
CA ASP A 20 -7.81 14.90 -1.23
C ASP A 20 -9.25 14.71 -0.73
N MET A 21 -10.05 13.87 -1.39
CA MET A 21 -11.42 13.54 -1.01
C MET A 21 -11.52 12.88 0.37
N ILE A 22 -10.57 12.01 0.72
CA ILE A 22 -10.51 11.38 2.05
C ILE A 22 -9.84 12.31 3.06
N ALA A 23 -8.83 13.07 2.61
CA ALA A 23 -8.08 13.97 3.46
C ALA A 23 -8.87 15.20 3.94
N VAL A 24 -10.00 15.57 3.32
CA VAL A 24 -10.78 16.79 3.65
C VAL A 24 -11.05 16.96 5.15
N ASN A 25 -11.32 15.87 5.86
CA ASN A 25 -11.79 15.95 7.25
C ASN A 25 -10.65 15.95 8.29
N LYS A 26 -9.49 15.35 7.99
CA LYS A 26 -8.40 15.19 8.96
C LYS A 26 -6.98 15.34 8.40
N GLY A 27 -6.78 15.47 7.10
CA GLY A 27 -5.48 15.47 6.45
C GLY A 27 -4.99 14.07 6.06
N ASN A 28 -3.71 13.95 5.71
CA ASN A 28 -3.07 12.71 5.25
C ASN A 28 -2.75 11.74 6.40
N TYR A 29 -3.76 11.29 7.12
CA TYR A 29 -3.63 10.29 8.18
C TYR A 29 -4.40 9.02 7.85
N ILE A 30 -3.87 7.88 8.27
CA ILE A 30 -4.50 6.58 8.05
C ILE A 30 -5.89 6.48 8.71
N SER A 31 -6.13 7.24 9.79
CA SER A 31 -7.44 7.31 10.45
C SER A 31 -8.52 7.94 9.56
N SER A 32 -8.16 8.86 8.67
CA SER A 32 -9.09 9.51 7.73
C SER A 32 -9.76 8.49 6.81
N ILE A 33 -9.04 7.42 6.46
CA ILE A 33 -9.56 6.30 5.67
C ILE A 33 -10.67 5.58 6.44
N GLY A 34 -10.42 5.24 7.71
CA GLY A 34 -11.41 4.55 8.54
C GLY A 34 -12.73 5.34 8.68
N GLU A 35 -12.63 6.65 8.84
CA GLU A 35 -13.80 7.54 8.92
C GLU A 35 -14.56 7.60 7.61
N TYR A 36 -13.86 7.74 6.48
CA TYR A 36 -14.47 7.79 5.16
C TYR A 36 -15.27 6.52 4.84
N PHE A 37 -14.77 5.35 5.25
CA PHE A 37 -15.45 4.07 5.05
C PHE A 37 -16.44 3.69 6.17
N GLY A 38 -16.67 4.57 7.15
CA GLY A 38 -17.64 4.32 8.21
C GLY A 38 -17.27 3.18 9.16
N VAL A 39 -15.98 2.93 9.37
CA VAL A 39 -15.50 1.98 10.37
C VAL A 39 -15.97 2.44 11.75
N ASP A 40 -16.51 1.52 12.55
CA ASP A 40 -16.87 1.76 13.94
C ASP A 40 -15.60 2.17 14.73
N GLN A 41 -15.43 3.49 14.92
CA GLN A 41 -14.26 4.08 15.56
C GLN A 41 -14.26 3.86 17.08
N GLU A 42 -15.40 3.51 17.69
CA GLU A 42 -15.44 3.19 19.11
C GLU A 42 -14.73 1.87 19.35
N ARG A 43 -15.05 0.86 18.54
CA ARG A 43 -14.43 -0.46 18.63
C ARG A 43 -13.10 -0.58 17.92
N PHE A 44 -12.95 -0.04 16.72
CA PHE A 44 -11.78 -0.25 15.89
C PHE A 44 -10.97 1.03 15.72
N ARG A 45 -9.65 0.93 15.93
CA ARG A 45 -8.71 1.98 15.54
C ARG A 45 -7.98 1.55 14.27
N VAL A 46 -8.19 2.26 13.17
CA VAL A 46 -7.45 2.00 11.92
C VAL A 46 -6.00 2.45 12.08
N VAL A 47 -5.06 1.55 11.78
CA VAL A 47 -3.60 1.78 11.94
C VAL A 47 -2.80 1.50 10.67
N GLY A 48 -3.43 0.94 9.63
CA GLY A 48 -2.75 0.65 8.38
C GLY A 48 -3.70 0.25 7.27
N VAL A 49 -3.16 0.14 6.07
CA VAL A 49 -3.81 -0.45 4.89
C VAL A 49 -2.84 -1.47 4.32
N SER A 50 -3.37 -2.61 3.90
CA SER A 50 -2.62 -3.69 3.25
C SER A 50 -3.19 -3.86 1.86
N LEU A 51 -2.33 -3.68 0.86
CA LEU A 51 -2.60 -3.97 -0.54
C LEU A 51 -1.80 -5.21 -0.95
N GLN A 52 -2.43 -6.17 -1.59
CA GLN A 52 -1.77 -7.35 -2.14
C GLN A 52 -2.44 -7.80 -3.44
N GLY A 53 -1.72 -8.52 -4.30
CA GLY A 53 -2.22 -9.02 -5.59
C GLY A 53 -1.77 -8.20 -6.79
N ILE A 54 -1.92 -8.78 -7.98
CA ILE A 54 -1.60 -8.16 -9.29
C ILE A 54 -2.80 -8.24 -10.25
N GLN A 55 -3.49 -9.40 -10.28
CA GLN A 55 -4.71 -9.57 -11.06
C GLN A 55 -5.94 -9.41 -10.16
N ASP A 56 -5.97 -10.14 -9.05
CA ASP A 56 -6.99 -10.03 -8.01
C ASP A 56 -6.42 -9.22 -6.84
N PHE A 57 -6.58 -7.90 -6.89
CA PHE A 57 -6.13 -7.02 -5.82
C PHE A 57 -7.04 -7.16 -4.60
N GLU A 58 -6.42 -7.34 -3.44
CA GLU A 58 -7.09 -7.32 -2.15
C GLU A 58 -6.59 -6.13 -1.35
N LEU A 59 -7.52 -5.25 -1.01
CA LEU A 59 -7.27 -4.19 -0.06
C LEU A 59 -7.97 -4.48 1.27
N THR A 60 -7.19 -4.44 2.35
CA THR A 60 -7.69 -4.61 3.71
C THR A 60 -7.22 -3.48 4.61
N MET A 61 -8.03 -3.10 5.59
CA MET A 61 -7.59 -2.22 6.67
C MET A 61 -6.96 -3.03 7.79
N LEU A 62 -5.86 -2.54 8.34
CA LEU A 62 -5.30 -3.03 9.57
C LEU A 62 -5.90 -2.23 10.72
N CYS A 63 -6.60 -2.91 11.62
CA CYS A 63 -7.30 -2.27 12.73
C CYS A 63 -6.87 -2.91 14.06
N VAL A 64 -6.80 -2.09 15.11
CA VAL A 64 -6.76 -2.60 16.49
C VAL A 64 -8.19 -2.70 17.00
N ASP A 65 -8.65 -3.91 17.35
CA ASP A 65 -9.94 -4.16 18.00
C ASP A 65 -9.79 -3.86 19.50
N LYS A 66 -10.34 -2.73 19.95
CA LYS A 66 -10.20 -2.24 21.33
C LYS A 66 -10.93 -3.15 22.33
N GLU A 67 -12.00 -3.83 21.92
CA GLU A 67 -12.75 -4.73 22.80
C GLU A 67 -11.98 -6.02 23.10
N LYS A 68 -11.18 -6.49 22.14
CA LYS A 68 -10.38 -7.72 22.28
C LYS A 68 -8.93 -7.44 22.71
N SER A 69 -8.54 -6.18 22.72
CA SER A 69 -7.21 -5.76 23.18
C SER A 69 -7.10 -5.87 24.70
N THR A 70 -5.88 -6.12 25.17
CA THR A 70 -5.54 -6.15 26.59
C THR A 70 -4.54 -5.04 26.89
N PRO A 71 -4.34 -4.64 28.16
CA PRO A 71 -3.34 -3.63 28.52
C PRO A 71 -1.91 -3.95 28.07
N PHE A 72 -1.60 -5.22 27.78
CA PHE A 72 -0.27 -5.69 27.39
C PHE A 72 -0.14 -6.02 25.90
N LYS A 73 -1.26 -6.09 25.16
CA LYS A 73 -1.26 -6.55 23.78
C LYS A 73 -2.48 -6.04 23.01
N ASP A 74 -2.21 -5.30 21.95
CA ASP A 74 -3.19 -4.91 20.93
C ASP A 74 -3.67 -6.15 20.14
N HIS A 75 -4.99 -6.25 19.96
CA HIS A 75 -5.60 -7.25 19.10
C HIS A 75 -5.71 -6.71 17.66
N LEU A 76 -4.65 -6.93 16.88
CA LEU A 76 -4.58 -6.51 15.48
C LEU A 76 -5.43 -7.45 14.58
N VAL A 77 -6.34 -6.87 13.80
CA VAL A 77 -7.20 -7.57 12.84
C VAL A 77 -6.99 -7.01 11.43
N LYS A 78 -7.20 -7.85 10.41
CA LYS A 78 -7.38 -7.43 9.01
C LYS A 78 -8.87 -7.34 8.75
N MET A 79 -9.36 -6.14 8.47
CA MET A 79 -10.74 -5.88 8.08
C MET A 79 -10.82 -5.87 6.55
N GLN A 80 -11.53 -6.85 6.00
CA GLN A 80 -11.82 -6.95 4.57
C GLN A 80 -13.07 -6.13 4.25
N PHE A 81 -13.07 -5.52 3.08
CA PHE A 81 -14.27 -4.96 2.48
C PHE A 81 -14.87 -5.99 1.53
N ASP A 82 -16.20 -6.14 1.60
CA ASP A 82 -16.94 -7.00 0.68
C ASP A 82 -17.16 -6.24 -0.65
N LEU A 83 -16.09 -6.14 -1.45
CA LEU A 83 -16.09 -5.51 -2.77
C LEU A 83 -15.68 -6.53 -3.84
N ASP A 84 -16.32 -6.45 -5.00
CA ASP A 84 -15.87 -7.15 -6.20
C ASP A 84 -14.60 -6.50 -6.80
N ALA A 85 -14.05 -7.10 -7.87
CA ALA A 85 -12.80 -6.64 -8.48
C ALA A 85 -12.86 -5.17 -8.96
N GLU A 86 -14.00 -4.72 -9.47
CA GLU A 86 -14.18 -3.34 -9.92
C GLU A 86 -14.27 -2.39 -8.72
N GLY A 87 -15.00 -2.77 -7.67
CA GLY A 87 -15.06 -2.04 -6.41
C GLY A 87 -13.70 -1.90 -5.74
N GLN A 88 -12.86 -2.95 -5.75
CA GLN A 88 -11.48 -2.89 -5.23
C GLN A 88 -10.62 -1.90 -6.03
N LYS A 89 -10.73 -1.89 -7.37
CA LYS A 89 -9.99 -0.96 -8.24
C LYS A 89 -10.42 0.49 -8.02
N GLN A 90 -11.72 0.73 -7.93
CA GLN A 90 -12.26 2.05 -7.61
C GLN A 90 -11.79 2.50 -6.22
N MET A 91 -11.83 1.61 -5.23
CA MET A 91 -11.34 1.89 -3.89
C MET A 91 -9.85 2.28 -3.90
N LEU A 92 -9.02 1.62 -4.70
CA LEU A 92 -7.61 2.00 -4.86
C LEU A 92 -7.43 3.44 -5.37
N GLY A 93 -8.17 3.80 -6.42
CA GLY A 93 -8.16 5.15 -7.00
C GLY A 93 -8.74 6.21 -6.07
N LEU A 94 -9.70 5.84 -5.22
CA LEU A 94 -10.24 6.73 -4.20
C LEU A 94 -9.28 6.91 -3.01
N LEU A 95 -8.49 5.90 -2.69
CA LEU A 95 -7.59 5.93 -1.54
C LEU A 95 -6.35 6.76 -1.79
N PHE A 96 -5.72 6.56 -2.94
CA PHE A 96 -4.40 7.12 -3.21
C PHE A 96 -4.45 8.01 -4.45
N LYS A 97 -4.08 9.29 -4.29
CA LYS A 97 -3.79 10.16 -5.44
C LYS A 97 -2.38 9.93 -6.00
N ARG A 98 -1.49 9.35 -5.18
CA ARG A 98 -0.15 8.92 -5.56
C ARG A 98 0.21 7.66 -4.79
N LEU A 99 0.71 6.66 -5.50
CA LEU A 99 1.32 5.45 -4.94
C LEU A 99 2.59 5.16 -5.73
N ASN A 100 3.74 5.26 -5.08
CA ASN A 100 5.04 4.90 -5.61
C ASN A 100 5.56 3.69 -4.84
N VAL A 101 5.89 2.62 -5.58
CA VAL A 101 6.49 1.41 -5.04
C VAL A 101 7.84 1.24 -5.74
N VAL A 102 8.90 1.25 -4.95
CA VAL A 102 10.27 1.06 -5.44
C VAL A 102 10.81 -0.23 -4.82
N LEU A 103 11.39 -1.07 -5.67
CA LEU A 103 11.94 -2.36 -5.28
C LEU A 103 13.37 -2.46 -5.82
N PHE A 104 14.27 -2.95 -4.97
CA PHE A 104 15.66 -3.25 -5.26
C PHE A 104 15.92 -4.72 -4.97
N ASP A 105 16.95 -5.27 -5.62
CA ASP A 105 17.50 -6.56 -5.24
C ASP A 105 18.01 -6.55 -3.80
N SER A 106 17.89 -7.68 -3.12
CA SER A 106 18.46 -7.83 -1.78
C SER A 106 19.98 -7.70 -1.87
N GLY A 107 20.57 -6.73 -1.16
CA GLY A 107 22.00 -6.39 -1.23
C GLY A 107 22.29 -5.03 -1.87
N GLU A 108 21.31 -4.43 -2.55
CA GLU A 108 21.43 -3.12 -3.20
C GLU A 108 20.81 -2.00 -2.33
N GLU A 109 20.73 -2.17 -1.01
CA GLU A 109 20.05 -1.24 -0.10
C GLU A 109 20.72 0.15 -0.01
N ASN A 110 21.90 0.34 -0.61
CA ASN A 110 22.60 1.62 -0.72
C ASN A 110 22.13 2.49 -1.89
N LEU A 111 21.33 1.95 -2.81
CA LEU A 111 20.72 2.72 -3.89
C LEU A 111 19.47 3.44 -3.38
N ASP A 112 19.29 4.68 -3.86
CA ASP A 112 18.16 5.53 -3.50
C ASP A 112 17.43 5.96 -4.77
N SER A 113 16.14 5.66 -4.84
CA SER A 113 15.30 6.00 -5.99
C SER A 113 15.11 7.49 -6.20
N ASP A 114 15.32 8.32 -5.17
CA ASP A 114 15.21 9.76 -5.26
C ASP A 114 16.56 10.43 -5.62
N ASN A 115 17.66 9.66 -5.68
CA ASN A 115 19.01 10.13 -5.97
C ASN A 115 19.60 9.40 -7.19
N TYR A 116 19.08 9.72 -8.37
CA TYR A 116 19.58 9.22 -9.65
C TYR A 116 20.23 10.36 -10.47
N ASP A 117 21.17 10.00 -11.35
CA ASP A 117 21.93 10.98 -12.13
C ASP A 117 21.18 11.50 -13.37
N GLU A 118 20.38 10.66 -14.03
CA GLU A 118 19.59 11.01 -15.21
C GLU A 118 18.36 10.11 -15.44
N ILE A 119 17.39 10.61 -16.22
CA ILE A 119 16.28 9.80 -16.75
C ILE A 119 16.60 9.48 -18.21
N VAL A 120 16.76 8.19 -18.53
CA VAL A 120 16.96 7.71 -19.90
C VAL A 120 15.71 6.99 -20.42
N ASN A 121 15.48 7.03 -21.73
CA ASN A 121 14.39 6.26 -22.36
C ASN A 121 14.90 4.87 -22.72
N TYR A 122 14.12 3.83 -22.39
CA TYR A 122 14.45 2.45 -22.75
C TYR A 122 14.78 2.28 -24.24
N ALA A 123 14.00 2.92 -25.12
CA ALA A 123 14.14 2.75 -26.57
C ALA A 123 15.45 3.32 -27.13
N ASP A 124 16.06 4.30 -26.46
CA ASP A 124 17.30 4.94 -26.94
C ASP A 124 18.54 4.02 -26.78
N HIS A 125 18.42 2.98 -25.94
CA HIS A 125 19.53 2.07 -25.60
C HIS A 125 19.29 0.61 -26.03
N HIS A 126 18.09 0.29 -26.57
CA HIS A 126 17.72 -1.08 -26.93
C HIS A 126 17.22 -1.13 -28.38
N GLN A 127 17.92 -1.89 -29.23
CA GLN A 127 17.48 -2.14 -30.60
C GLN A 127 16.29 -3.11 -30.58
N LYS A 128 15.20 -2.77 -31.27
CA LYS A 128 14.13 -3.73 -31.58
C LYS A 128 14.62 -4.62 -32.71
N GLU A 129 15.06 -5.84 -32.40
CA GLU A 129 15.10 -6.90 -33.41
C GLU A 129 13.65 -7.24 -33.77
N TYR A 130 13.16 -6.66 -34.88
CA TYR A 130 11.98 -7.20 -35.54
C TYR A 130 12.41 -8.52 -36.17
N LEU A 131 11.99 -9.64 -35.58
CA LEU A 131 11.97 -10.92 -36.27
C LEU A 131 10.80 -10.89 -37.24
N ASP A 132 11.11 -10.76 -38.53
CA ASP A 132 10.18 -11.02 -39.64
C ASP A 132 9.72 -12.49 -39.65
#